data_AF-A0A840RQP1-F1
#
_entry.id   AF-A0A840RQP1-F1
#
_cell.length_a   1.000
_cell.length_b   1.000
_cell.length_c   1.000
_cell.angle_alpha   90.00
_cell.angle_beta   90.00
_cell.angle_gamma   90.00
#
_symmetry.space_group_name_H-M   'P 1'
#
loop_
_entity.id
_entity.type
_entity.pdbx_description
1 polymer ?
#
loop_
_entity_poly.entity_id
_entity_poly.type
_entity_poly.pdbx_seq_one_letter_code
_entity_poly.pdbx_strand_id
1 'polypeptide(L)'
;MATPIIPWLGGKRRLADILIPRFPAHTCYVEVFAGGAALYFLRPPADVEVINDVNGELINLYRVVQNHLEEFVRQFKYALSSRAVFKWLQDTPPETLTDIQRAARFFYLQQHCFGGKVDGHSPGEQRPPHHR
;
A
#
# COMPACT_ATOMS: atom_id res chain seq x y z
N MET A 1 8.04 2.40 16.04
CA MET A 1 8.04 3.31 14.87
C MET A 1 7.00 2.82 13.88
N ALA A 2 6.14 3.69 13.37
CA ALA A 2 5.13 3.31 12.38
C ALA A 2 5.79 2.86 11.07
N THR A 3 5.26 1.81 10.47
CA THR A 3 5.73 1.27 9.18
C THR A 3 4.58 1.40 8.19
N PRO A 4 4.85 1.84 6.95
CA PRO A 4 3.84 1.85 5.88
C PRO A 4 3.09 0.52 5.82
N ILE A 5 1.77 0.59 5.60
CA ILE A 5 0.89 -0.58 5.55
C ILE A 5 1.33 -1.54 4.43
N ILE A 6 1.83 -1.00 3.31
CA ILE A 6 2.29 -1.78 2.16
C ILE A 6 3.70 -1.37 1.72
N PRO A 7 4.48 -2.30 1.14
CA PRO A 7 5.65 -1.95 0.35
C PRO A 7 5.22 -1.02 -0.79
N TRP A 8 5.90 0.11 -0.96
CA TRP A 8 5.60 1.05 -2.04
C TRP A 8 6.89 1.51 -2.72
N LEU A 9 6.93 1.41 -4.04
CA LEU A 9 8.05 1.95 -4.81
C LEU A 9 8.13 3.46 -4.62
N GLY A 10 9.33 3.96 -4.31
CA GLY A 10 9.53 5.38 -4.01
C GLY A 10 9.14 5.79 -2.58
N GLY A 11 8.92 4.82 -1.67
CA GLY A 11 8.67 5.10 -0.26
C GLY A 11 9.76 5.97 0.37
N LYS A 12 9.40 7.18 0.83
CA LYS A 12 10.35 8.20 1.32
C LYS A 12 10.85 7.95 2.75
N ARG A 13 10.66 6.74 3.29
CA ARG A 13 11.07 6.38 4.66
C ARG A 13 12.55 6.64 4.92
N ARG A 14 13.43 6.27 3.98
CA ARG A 14 14.89 6.49 4.12
C ARG A 14 15.29 7.97 4.05
N LEU A 15 14.40 8.82 3.54
CA LEU A 15 14.61 10.26 3.43
C LEU A 15 13.88 11.03 4.54
N ALA A 16 13.13 10.36 5.42
CA ALA A 16 12.30 11.00 6.43
C ALA A 16 13.13 11.89 7.37
N ASP A 17 14.27 11.39 7.85
CA ASP A 17 15.18 12.12 8.74
C ASP A 17 15.79 13.38 8.09
N ILE A 18 15.81 13.42 6.75
CA ILE A 18 16.27 14.59 5.98
C ILE A 18 15.08 15.52 5.72
N LEU A 19 13.93 15.00 5.33
CA LEU A 19 12.81 15.82 4.87
C LEU A 19 12.02 16.45 6.02
N ILE A 20 11.71 15.69 7.08
CA ILE A 20 10.85 16.15 8.17
C ILE A 20 11.42 17.39 8.88
N PRO A 21 12.72 17.48 9.22
CA PRO A 21 13.27 18.70 9.84
C PRO A 21 13.25 19.94 8.95
N ARG A 22 13.03 19.78 7.63
CA ARG A 22 12.93 20.88 6.67
C ARG A 22 11.48 21.35 6.47
N PHE A 23 10.50 20.72 7.10
CA PHE A 23 9.12 21.18 7.03
C PHE A 23 8.98 22.47 7.82
N PRO A 24 8.36 23.52 7.25
CA PRO A 24 8.04 24.73 8.02
C PRO A 24 7.02 24.40 9.11
N ALA A 25 6.87 25.28 10.10
CA ALA A 25 5.77 25.17 11.04
C ALA A 25 4.43 25.23 10.28
N HIS A 26 3.52 24.30 10.58
CA HIS A 26 2.24 24.16 9.89
C HIS A 26 1.20 23.55 10.83
N THR A 27 -0.07 23.91 10.61
CA THR A 27 -1.23 23.31 11.25
C THR A 27 -1.99 22.36 10.32
N CYS A 28 -1.74 22.47 9.01
CA CYS A 28 -2.30 21.60 7.98
C CYS A 28 -1.19 20.93 7.19
N TYR A 29 -1.24 19.61 7.08
CA TYR A 29 -0.34 18.81 6.27
C TYR A 29 -1.10 18.19 5.11
N VAL A 30 -0.57 18.35 3.90
CA VAL A 30 -1.17 17.80 2.69
C VAL A 30 -0.13 17.01 1.92
N GLU A 31 -0.38 15.71 1.72
CA GLU A 31 0.48 14.82 0.93
C GLU A 31 -0.29 14.37 -0.33
N VAL A 32 -0.07 15.08 -1.44
CA VAL A 32 -0.81 14.87 -2.69
C VAL A 32 -0.45 13.59 -3.45
N PHE A 33 0.71 13.02 -3.14
CA PHE A 33 1.24 11.76 -3.70
C PHE A 33 1.70 10.87 -2.55
N ALA A 34 0.73 10.41 -1.75
CA ALA A 34 1.01 9.70 -0.51
C ALA A 34 1.77 8.38 -0.76
N GLY A 35 1.41 7.61 -1.79
CA GLY A 35 1.90 6.25 -1.94
C GLY A 35 1.73 5.45 -0.65
N GLY A 36 2.81 4.89 -0.12
CA GLY A 36 2.81 4.22 1.20
C GLY A 36 2.65 5.14 2.42
N ALA A 37 2.45 6.45 2.23
CA ALA A 37 2.24 7.47 3.28
C ALA A 37 3.34 7.49 4.35
N ALA A 38 4.60 7.27 3.93
CA ALA A 38 5.72 7.12 4.86
C ALA A 38 5.99 8.39 5.67
N LEU A 39 5.93 9.58 5.05
CA LEU A 39 6.18 10.84 5.75
C LEU A 39 5.01 11.18 6.68
N TYR A 40 3.78 11.00 6.19
CA TYR A 40 2.55 11.11 6.99
C TYR A 40 2.64 10.35 8.33
N PHE A 41 3.04 9.07 8.32
CA PHE A 41 3.12 8.27 9.56
C PHE A 41 4.36 8.52 10.42
N LEU A 42 5.43 9.12 9.88
CA LEU A 42 6.70 9.32 10.60
C LEU A 42 6.83 10.71 11.22
N ARG A 43 6.12 11.72 10.68
CA ARG A 43 6.11 13.06 11.26
C ARG A 43 5.23 13.12 12.52
N PRO A 44 5.46 14.09 13.42
CA PRO A 44 4.47 14.44 14.44
C PRO A 44 3.16 14.87 13.76
N PRO A 45 1.97 14.47 14.25
CA PRO A 45 0.68 14.86 13.66
C PRO A 45 0.48 16.38 13.60
N ALA A 46 -0.31 16.84 12.62
CA ALA A 46 -0.79 18.23 12.56
C ALA A 46 -2.29 18.28 12.88
N ASP A 47 -2.83 19.47 13.14
CA ASP A 47 -4.25 19.65 13.46
C ASP A 47 -5.18 19.16 12.34
N VAL A 48 -4.74 19.37 11.09
CA VAL A 48 -5.43 18.89 9.88
C VAL A 48 -4.44 18.11 9.03
N GLU A 49 -4.86 16.94 8.55
CA GLU A 49 -4.04 16.12 7.67
C GLU A 49 -4.84 15.59 6.48
N VAL A 50 -4.27 15.72 5.29
CA VAL A 50 -4.89 15.30 4.04
C VAL A 50 -3.89 14.44 3.28
N ILE A 51 -4.30 13.23 2.93
CA ILE A 51 -3.55 12.35 2.02
C ILE A 51 -4.36 12.14 0.75
N ASN A 52 -3.66 12.15 -0.38
CA ASN A 52 -4.24 11.87 -1.69
C ASN A 52 -3.28 11.01 -2.51
N ASP A 53 -3.85 10.20 -3.39
CA ASP A 53 -3.14 9.46 -4.41
C ASP A 53 -4.08 9.20 -5.59
N VAL A 54 -3.52 9.08 -6.80
CA VAL A 54 -4.31 8.77 -8.00
C VAL A 54 -4.75 7.30 -8.01
N ASN A 55 -4.05 6.44 -7.26
CA ASN A 55 -4.37 5.03 -7.21
C ASN A 55 -5.60 4.75 -6.31
N GLY A 56 -6.72 4.43 -6.95
CA GLY A 56 -7.98 4.14 -6.25
C GLY A 56 -7.93 2.89 -5.35
N GLU A 57 -7.14 1.87 -5.68
CA GLU A 57 -6.98 0.67 -4.84
C GLU A 57 -6.21 0.99 -3.55
N LEU A 58 -5.20 1.85 -3.64
CA LEU A 58 -4.45 2.36 -2.49
C LEU A 58 -5.35 3.17 -1.55
N ILE A 59 -6.13 4.11 -2.11
CA ILE A 59 -7.08 4.91 -1.32
C ILE A 59 -8.15 4.01 -0.70
N ASN A 60 -8.66 3.02 -1.43
CA ASN A 60 -9.58 2.03 -0.90
C ASN A 60 -8.98 1.26 0.30
N LEU A 61 -7.73 0.79 0.19
CA LEU A 61 -7.03 0.14 1.28
C LEU A 61 -6.96 1.01 2.54
N TYR A 62 -6.54 2.27 2.41
CA TYR A 62 -6.47 3.19 3.56
C TYR A 62 -7.85 3.41 4.19
N ARG A 63 -8.90 3.63 3.39
CA ARG A 63 -10.28 3.82 3.88
C ARG A 63 -10.81 2.58 4.60
N VAL A 64 -10.55 1.38 4.08
CA VAL A 64 -10.97 0.12 4.70
C VAL A 64 -10.22 -0.12 6.01
N VAL A 65 -8.90 0.10 6.03
CA VAL A 65 -8.10 -0.05 7.26
C VAL A 65 -8.56 0.93 8.33
N GLN A 66 -8.91 2.17 7.96
CA GLN A 66 -9.41 3.18 8.90
C GLN A 66 -10.76 2.79 9.52
N ASN A 67 -11.69 2.28 8.73
CA ASN A 67 -13.10 2.13 9.16
C ASN A 67 -13.52 0.69 9.46
N HIS A 68 -12.80 -0.31 8.94
CA HIS A 68 -13.18 -1.72 8.94
C HIS A 68 -11.97 -2.66 9.16
N LEU A 69 -11.04 -2.26 10.04
CA LEU A 69 -9.78 -3.00 10.29
C LEU A 69 -10.02 -4.49 10.62
N GLU A 70 -10.95 -4.79 11.50
CA GLU A 70 -11.21 -6.18 11.93
C GLU A 70 -11.66 -7.05 10.76
N GLU A 71 -12.54 -6.52 9.91
CA GLU A 71 -13.05 -7.22 8.74
C GLU A 71 -11.99 -7.42 7.66
N PHE A 72 -11.11 -6.44 7.50
CA PHE A 72 -9.93 -6.55 6.65
C PHE A 72 -8.99 -7.66 7.13
N VAL A 73 -8.63 -7.66 8.43
CA VAL A 73 -7.75 -8.68 9.02
C VAL A 73 -8.39 -10.07 8.92
N ARG A 74 -9.72 -10.18 9.07
CA ARG A 74 -10.45 -11.43 8.97
C ARG A 74 -10.28 -12.14 7.62
N GLN A 75 -10.06 -11.39 6.53
CA GLN A 75 -9.80 -11.95 5.20
C GLN A 75 -8.54 -12.85 5.18
N PHE A 76 -7.60 -12.63 6.10
CA PHE A 76 -6.31 -13.31 6.11
C PHE A 76 -6.19 -14.46 7.13
N LYS A 77 -7.19 -14.66 8.00
CA LYS A 77 -7.13 -15.64 9.11
C LYS A 77 -6.80 -17.06 8.64
N TYR A 78 -7.32 -17.45 7.48
CA TYR A 78 -7.10 -18.77 6.87
C TYR A 78 -6.61 -18.64 5.41
N ALA A 79 -6.02 -17.49 5.06
CA ALA A 79 -5.56 -17.26 3.71
C ALA A 79 -4.36 -18.16 3.39
N LEU A 80 -4.44 -18.86 2.26
CA LEU A 80 -3.34 -19.64 1.74
C LEU A 80 -2.45 -18.75 0.86
N SER A 81 -1.13 -18.94 0.97
CA SER A 81 -0.18 -18.29 0.08
C SER A 81 0.33 -19.29 -0.97
N SER A 82 0.08 -19.02 -2.25
CA SER A 82 0.61 -19.82 -3.34
C SER A 82 0.62 -19.02 -4.65
N ARG A 83 1.42 -19.47 -5.63
CA ARG A 83 1.44 -18.88 -6.98
C ARG A 83 0.08 -18.98 -7.68
N ALA A 84 -0.66 -20.07 -7.44
CA ALA A 84 -2.00 -20.25 -7.99
C ALA A 84 -2.96 -19.22 -7.40
N VAL A 85 -2.94 -19.02 -6.07
CA VAL A 85 -3.76 -18.00 -5.40
C VAL A 85 -3.40 -16.60 -5.89
N PHE A 86 -2.11 -16.29 -6.01
CA PHE A 86 -1.66 -15.00 -6.56
C PHE A 86 -2.22 -14.77 -7.97
N LYS A 87 -2.10 -15.75 -8.87
CA LYS A 87 -2.64 -15.66 -10.23
C LYS A 87 -4.16 -15.49 -10.23
N TRP A 88 -4.88 -16.27 -9.43
CA TRP A 88 -6.34 -16.13 -9.31
C TRP A 88 -6.73 -14.73 -8.88
N LEU A 89 -6.08 -14.20 -7.84
CA LEU A 89 -6.34 -12.83 -7.38
C LEU A 89 -6.01 -11.79 -8.45
N GLN A 90 -4.96 -11.97 -9.26
CA GLN A 90 -4.70 -11.08 -10.39
C GLN A 90 -5.83 -11.10 -11.42
N ASP A 91 -6.29 -12.30 -11.78
CA ASP A 91 -7.30 -12.52 -12.80
C ASP A 91 -8.72 -12.15 -12.30
N THR A 92 -8.93 -12.02 -10.98
CA THR A 92 -10.22 -11.59 -10.39
C THR A 92 -10.55 -10.14 -10.77
N PRO A 93 -11.71 -9.88 -11.41
CA PRO A 93 -12.16 -8.52 -11.73
C PRO A 93 -12.53 -7.74 -10.46
N PRO A 94 -11.84 -6.62 -10.13
CA PRO A 94 -12.05 -5.88 -8.88
C PRO A 94 -13.48 -5.36 -8.68
N GLU A 95 -14.19 -5.04 -9.75
CA GLU A 95 -15.57 -4.54 -9.73
C GLU A 95 -16.59 -5.54 -9.20
N THR A 96 -16.22 -6.83 -9.15
CA THR A 96 -17.07 -7.90 -8.58
C THR A 96 -16.89 -8.05 -7.06
N LEU A 97 -15.95 -7.32 -6.47
CA LEU A 97 -15.54 -7.46 -5.07
C LEU A 97 -16.08 -6.28 -4.23
N THR A 98 -16.38 -6.56 -2.97
CA THR A 98 -16.60 -5.50 -1.97
C THR A 98 -15.31 -4.71 -1.73
N ASP A 99 -15.43 -3.48 -1.22
CA ASP A 99 -14.27 -2.65 -0.89
C ASP A 99 -13.27 -3.34 0.05
N ILE A 100 -13.76 -4.13 1.03
CA ILE A 100 -12.92 -4.92 1.93
C ILE A 100 -12.15 -6.00 1.16
N GLN A 101 -12.82 -6.72 0.25
CA GLN A 101 -12.19 -7.75 -0.57
C GLN A 101 -11.18 -7.16 -1.57
N ARG A 102 -11.49 -6.00 -2.16
CA ARG A 102 -10.56 -5.26 -3.03
C ARG A 102 -9.31 -4.85 -2.27
N ALA A 103 -9.48 -4.27 -1.08
CA ALA A 103 -8.37 -3.91 -0.20
C ALA A 103 -7.51 -5.12 0.16
N ALA A 104 -8.14 -6.25 0.53
CA ALA A 104 -7.42 -7.48 0.87
C ALA A 104 -6.68 -8.08 -0.33
N ARG A 105 -7.32 -8.12 -1.51
CA ARG A 105 -6.70 -8.52 -2.78
C ARG A 105 -5.50 -7.65 -3.10
N PHE A 106 -5.67 -6.32 -3.08
CA PHE A 106 -4.62 -5.36 -3.37
C PHE A 106 -3.43 -5.51 -2.42
N PHE A 107 -3.70 -5.61 -1.11
CA PHE A 107 -2.69 -5.85 -0.10
C PHE A 107 -1.93 -7.16 -0.36
N TYR A 108 -2.64 -8.26 -0.62
CA TYR A 108 -2.01 -9.56 -0.90
C TYR A 108 -1.06 -9.47 -2.11
N LEU A 109 -1.54 -8.92 -3.23
CA LEU A 109 -0.75 -8.78 -4.45
C LEU A 109 0.48 -7.92 -4.19
N GLN A 110 0.34 -6.82 -3.45
CA GLN A 110 1.43 -5.91 -3.14
C GLN A 110 2.53 -6.55 -2.26
N GLN A 111 2.14 -7.39 -1.29
CA GLN A 111 3.08 -8.11 -0.42
C GLN A 111 3.82 -9.25 -1.14
N HIS A 112 3.16 -9.91 -2.09
CA HIS A 112 3.70 -11.08 -2.79
C HIS A 112 4.31 -10.75 -4.17
N CYS A 113 4.16 -9.51 -4.65
CA CYS A 113 4.76 -9.05 -5.89
C CYS A 113 6.26 -8.75 -5.71
N PHE A 114 7.04 -9.12 -6.73
CA PHE A 114 8.44 -8.73 -6.84
C PHE A 114 8.58 -7.21 -6.85
N GLY A 115 9.37 -6.69 -5.91
CA GLY A 115 9.70 -5.26 -5.82
C GLY A 115 8.54 -4.34 -5.47
N GLY A 116 7.36 -4.84 -5.08
CA GLY A 116 6.21 -3.99 -4.73
C GLY A 116 5.76 -3.09 -5.89
N LYS A 117 5.78 -3.60 -7.12
CA LYS A 117 5.23 -2.90 -8.28
C LYS A 117 3.71 -2.87 -8.19
N VAL A 118 3.13 -1.70 -8.46
CA VAL A 118 1.69 -1.45 -8.42
C VAL A 118 1.02 -1.81 -9.75
N ASP A 119 1.79 -1.74 -10.86
CA ASP A 119 1.39 -2.17 -12.20
C ASP A 119 2.28 -3.31 -12.70
N GLY A 120 1.68 -4.25 -13.43
CA GLY A 120 2.41 -5.42 -13.94
C GLY A 120 2.94 -6.30 -12.81
N HIS A 121 2.11 -6.57 -11.80
CA HIS A 121 2.45 -7.41 -10.67
C HIS A 121 3.04 -8.76 -11.17
N SER A 122 4.29 -9.04 -10.84
CA SER A 122 4.93 -10.35 -11.09
C SER A 122 5.21 -11.00 -9.74
N PRO A 123 5.03 -12.33 -9.58
CA PRO A 123 5.40 -12.99 -8.33
C PRO A 123 6.87 -12.75 -7.98
N GLY A 124 7.17 -12.63 -6.69
CA GLY A 124 8.48 -12.32 -6.06
C GLY A 124 9.75 -13.06 -6.51
N GLU A 125 9.68 -13.95 -7.50
CA GLU A 125 10.75 -14.88 -7.86
C GLU A 125 11.02 -14.95 -9.37
N GLN A 126 10.36 -14.11 -10.19
CA GLN A 126 10.68 -14.01 -11.62
C GLN A 126 11.90 -13.09 -11.83
N ARG A 127 13.12 -13.67 -11.85
CA ARG A 127 14.17 -13.12 -12.71
C ARG A 127 13.78 -13.46 -14.16
N PRO A 128 13.62 -12.49 -15.06
CA PRO A 128 13.65 -12.82 -16.48
C PRO A 128 15.02 -13.46 -16.76
N PRO A 129 15.11 -14.53 -17.56
CA PRO A 129 16.41 -15.04 -17.99
C PRO A 129 17.17 -13.89 -18.65
N HIS A 130 18.36 -13.60 -18.14
CA HIS A 130 19.31 -12.73 -18.83
C HIS A 130 19.70 -13.44 -20.13
N HIS A 131 19.06 -13.09 -21.23
CA HIS A 131 19.63 -13.34 -22.55
C HIS A 131 20.81 -12.37 -22.70
N ARG A 132 22.01 -12.89 -22.50
CA ARG A 132 23.24 -12.32 -23.09
C ARG A 132 23.30 -12.71 -24.56
#